data_AF-P0CB20-F1
#
_entry.id   AF-P0CB20-F1
#
_cell.length_a   1.000
_cell.length_b   1.000
_cell.length_c   1.000
_cell.angle_alpha   90.00
_cell.angle_beta   90.00
_cell.angle_gamma   90.00
#
_symmetry.space_group_name_H-M   'P 1'
#
loop_
_entity.id
_entity.type
_entity.pdbx_description
1 polymer ?
#
loop_
_entity_poly.entity_id
_entity_poly.type
_entity_poly.pdbx_seq_one_letter_code
_entity_poly.pdbx_strand_id
1 'polypeptide(L)'
;MAMNMSMTLCMFVMVVVAATVIDSTQLQEPDLSRMRRSGPADCCRMKECCTDRVNECLQRYSGREDKFVSFCYQEATVTCGSFNEIVGCCYGYQMCMIRVVKPNSLSGAHEACKTVSCGNPCA
;
A
#
# COMPACT_ATOMS: atom_id res chain seq x y z
N MET A 1 15.04 21.71 -59.88
CA MET A 1 14.78 22.38 -58.59
C MET A 1 15.51 21.59 -57.52
N ALA A 2 16.64 22.09 -57.03
CA ALA A 2 17.43 21.44 -56.00
C ALA A 2 16.81 21.78 -54.63
N MET A 3 15.82 20.98 -54.23
CA MET A 3 15.22 21.12 -52.90
C MET A 3 16.21 20.59 -51.85
N ASN A 4 16.60 21.48 -50.94
CA ASN A 4 17.53 21.28 -49.85
C ASN A 4 17.26 19.99 -49.07
N MET A 5 18.08 18.96 -49.29
CA MET A 5 18.10 17.72 -48.49
C MET A 5 18.48 17.95 -47.01
N SER A 6 18.89 19.16 -46.66
CA SER A 6 19.15 19.56 -45.28
C SER A 6 17.87 19.78 -44.46
N MET A 7 16.77 20.22 -45.09
CA MET A 7 15.49 20.42 -44.38
C MET A 7 14.82 19.11 -43.99
N THR A 8 15.00 18.06 -44.78
CA THR A 8 14.42 16.74 -44.48
C THR A 8 15.12 16.11 -43.27
N LEU A 9 16.44 16.22 -43.16
CA LEU A 9 17.19 15.64 -42.04
C LEU A 9 16.79 16.23 -40.67
N CYS A 10 16.57 17.54 -40.57
CA CYS A 10 16.12 18.16 -39.31
C CYS A 10 14.71 17.71 -38.90
N MET A 11 13.82 17.46 -39.86
CA MET A 11 12.47 16.94 -39.59
C MET A 11 12.51 15.51 -39.05
N PHE A 12 13.40 14.65 -39.58
CA PHE A 12 13.52 13.27 -39.10
C PHE A 12 14.00 13.18 -37.64
N VAL A 13 14.92 14.04 -37.22
CA VAL A 13 15.43 14.01 -35.83
C VAL A 13 14.34 14.39 -34.82
N MET A 14 13.49 15.37 -35.15
CA MET A 14 12.36 15.76 -34.29
C MET A 14 11.30 14.67 -34.16
N VAL A 15 11.02 13.93 -35.24
CA VAL A 15 10.04 12.82 -35.23
C VAL A 15 10.55 11.64 -34.38
N VAL A 16 11.84 11.32 -34.44
CA VAL A 16 12.42 10.25 -33.62
C VAL A 16 12.40 10.60 -32.14
N VAL A 17 12.75 11.85 -31.77
CA VAL A 17 12.69 12.30 -30.37
C VAL A 17 11.24 12.31 -29.86
N ALA A 18 10.27 12.76 -30.66
CA ALA A 18 8.86 12.70 -30.28
C ALA A 18 8.37 11.26 -30.09
N ALA A 19 8.72 10.33 -30.99
CA ALA A 19 8.33 8.93 -30.86
C ALA A 19 8.99 8.25 -29.65
N THR A 20 10.27 8.54 -29.36
CA THR A 20 10.95 7.98 -28.18
C THR A 20 10.44 8.56 -26.87
N VAL A 21 9.99 9.83 -26.87
CA VAL A 21 9.37 10.45 -25.70
C VAL A 21 7.94 9.93 -25.51
N ILE A 22 7.19 9.69 -26.59
CA ILE A 22 5.83 9.12 -26.53
C ILE A 22 5.85 7.65 -26.07
N ASP A 23 6.84 6.86 -26.49
CA ASP A 23 6.95 5.45 -26.07
C ASP A 23 7.54 5.31 -24.65
N SER A 24 8.36 6.27 -24.20
CA SER A 24 8.81 6.35 -22.80
C SER A 24 7.77 7.01 -21.87
N THR A 25 6.74 7.66 -22.43
CA THR A 25 5.58 8.24 -21.72
C THR A 25 4.29 7.46 -21.91
N GLN A 26 4.35 6.26 -22.50
CA GLN A 26 3.70 5.11 -21.86
C GLN A 26 4.46 4.85 -20.54
N LEU A 27 4.46 5.80 -19.58
CA LEU A 27 3.61 5.64 -18.40
C LEU A 27 3.08 4.21 -18.39
N GLN A 28 3.89 3.31 -17.82
CA GLN A 28 3.41 2.38 -16.82
C GLN A 28 2.27 3.09 -16.11
N GLU A 29 1.03 2.87 -16.57
CA GLU A 29 -0.12 3.06 -15.72
C GLU A 29 0.27 2.29 -14.46
N PRO A 30 0.49 2.97 -13.33
CA PRO A 30 1.01 2.32 -12.15
C PRO A 30 -0.13 1.48 -11.61
N ASP A 31 -0.34 0.31 -12.22
CA ASP A 31 -1.38 -0.66 -11.93
C ASP A 31 -2.60 0.03 -11.29
N LEU A 32 -3.24 0.97 -12.01
CA LEU A 32 -4.43 1.67 -11.50
C LEU A 32 -5.58 0.67 -11.26
N SER A 33 -5.44 -0.55 -11.78
CA SER A 33 -6.21 -1.75 -11.41
C SER A 33 -6.02 -2.19 -9.95
N ARG A 34 -4.97 -1.77 -9.25
CA ARG A 34 -4.75 -2.01 -7.81
C ARG A 34 -5.47 -1.01 -6.89
N MET A 35 -5.92 0.13 -7.41
CA MET A 35 -6.66 1.17 -6.67
C MET A 35 -8.18 1.16 -6.91
N ARG A 36 -8.69 0.22 -7.70
CA ARG A 36 -10.05 -0.30 -7.51
C ARG A 36 -10.08 -1.42 -6.45
N ARG A 37 -9.14 -1.40 -5.49
CA ARG A 37 -9.30 -2.10 -4.21
C ARG A 37 -10.53 -1.49 -3.58
N SER A 38 -11.61 -2.26 -3.56
CA SER A 38 -12.81 -2.01 -2.79
C SER A 38 -12.49 -1.12 -1.59
N GLY A 39 -12.86 0.16 -1.64
CA GLY A 39 -13.15 0.86 -0.38
C GLY A 39 -14.00 -0.14 0.40
N PRO A 40 -13.56 -0.58 1.59
CA PRO A 40 -14.16 -1.75 2.18
C PRO A 40 -15.64 -1.45 2.34
N ALA A 41 -16.49 -2.16 1.60
CA ALA A 41 -17.94 -1.98 1.69
C ALA A 41 -18.43 -2.23 3.12
N ASP A 42 -17.59 -2.92 3.90
CA ASP A 42 -17.82 -3.32 5.26
C ASP A 42 -16.56 -3.07 6.10
N CYS A 43 -16.70 -2.20 7.09
CA CYS A 43 -15.69 -1.95 8.10
C CYS A 43 -15.28 -3.23 8.85
N CYS A 44 -16.22 -4.15 9.13
CA CYS A 44 -15.93 -5.39 9.85
C CYS A 44 -14.96 -6.25 9.04
N ARG A 45 -15.20 -6.37 7.73
CA ARG A 45 -14.30 -7.11 6.83
C ARG A 45 -12.93 -6.44 6.70
N MET A 46 -12.87 -5.10 6.71
CA MET A 46 -11.61 -4.36 6.73
C MET A 46 -10.83 -4.66 8.02
N LYS A 47 -11.50 -4.64 9.17
CA LYS A 47 -10.92 -4.96 10.47
C LYS A 47 -10.34 -6.36 10.49
N GLU A 48 -11.12 -7.36 10.11
CA GLU A 48 -10.69 -8.77 10.05
C GLU A 48 -9.45 -8.93 9.15
N CYS A 49 -9.49 -8.37 7.94
CA CYS A 49 -8.33 -8.38 7.05
C CYS A 49 -7.11 -7.70 7.70
N CYS A 50 -7.31 -6.55 8.34
CA CYS A 50 -6.26 -5.78 8.96
C CYS A 50 -5.55 -6.57 10.06
N THR A 51 -6.32 -7.18 10.98
CA THR A 51 -5.76 -7.95 12.09
C THR A 51 -4.99 -9.17 11.60
N ASP A 52 -5.51 -9.86 10.59
CA ASP A 52 -4.90 -11.06 10.01
C ASP A 52 -3.59 -10.73 9.29
N ARG A 53 -3.60 -9.69 8.45
CA ARG A 53 -2.40 -9.28 7.69
C ARG A 53 -1.31 -8.72 8.58
N VAL A 54 -1.66 -7.99 9.64
CA VAL A 54 -0.64 -7.55 10.61
C VAL A 54 -0.03 -8.74 11.34
N ASN A 55 -0.84 -9.71 11.77
CA ASN A 55 -0.34 -10.89 12.46
C ASN A 55 0.59 -11.73 11.54
N GLU A 56 0.14 -12.03 10.33
CA GLU A 56 0.94 -12.73 9.31
C GLU A 56 2.26 -11.98 9.02
N CYS A 57 2.20 -10.67 8.87
CA CYS A 57 3.39 -9.86 8.66
C CYS A 57 4.37 -9.95 9.84
N LEU A 58 3.88 -9.82 11.08
CA LEU A 58 4.69 -9.85 12.29
C LEU A 58 5.33 -11.21 12.55
N GLN A 59 4.70 -12.32 12.13
CA GLN A 59 5.29 -13.66 12.21
C GLN A 59 6.63 -13.76 11.46
N ARG A 60 6.82 -12.95 10.39
CA ARG A 60 8.08 -12.87 9.65
C ARG A 60 9.22 -12.20 10.44
N TYR A 61 8.89 -11.53 11.55
CA TYR A 61 9.83 -10.79 12.39
C TYR A 61 9.93 -11.36 13.80
N SER A 62 9.87 -12.69 13.93
CA SER A 62 9.97 -13.38 15.22
C SER A 62 11.17 -12.89 16.06
N GLY A 63 10.90 -12.55 17.32
CA GLY A 63 11.86 -11.99 18.28
C GLY A 63 12.13 -10.48 18.14
N ARG A 64 11.50 -9.80 17.18
CA ARG A 64 11.61 -8.34 16.94
C ARG A 64 10.26 -7.71 16.58
N GLU A 65 9.15 -8.38 16.89
CA GLU A 65 7.80 -8.02 16.45
C GLU A 65 7.42 -6.59 16.88
N ASP A 66 7.88 -6.17 18.06
CA ASP A 66 7.68 -4.84 18.63
C ASP A 66 8.17 -3.71 17.72
N LYS A 67 9.26 -3.94 16.99
CA LYS A 67 9.87 -2.96 16.07
C LYS A 67 9.13 -2.87 14.74
N PHE A 68 8.39 -3.91 14.37
CA PHE A 68 7.75 -4.03 13.05
C PHE A 68 6.24 -3.80 13.09
N VAL A 69 5.64 -3.50 14.24
CA VAL A 69 4.19 -3.26 14.36
C VAL A 69 3.71 -2.19 13.37
N SER A 70 4.33 -1.01 13.36
CA SER A 70 3.93 0.08 12.46
C SER A 70 4.18 -0.24 10.99
N PHE A 71 5.25 -0.97 10.68
CA PHE A 71 5.55 -1.40 9.31
C PHE A 71 4.49 -2.38 8.80
N CYS A 72 4.19 -3.41 9.58
CA CYS A 72 3.17 -4.39 9.26
C CYS A 72 1.76 -3.79 9.19
N TYR A 73 1.48 -2.76 9.99
CA TYR A 73 0.24 -2.02 9.92
C TYR A 73 0.08 -1.27 8.59
N GLN A 74 1.14 -0.65 8.08
CA GLN A 74 1.12 0.02 6.78
C GLN A 74 0.94 -1.00 5.64
N GLU A 75 1.63 -2.14 5.69
CA GLU A 75 1.47 -3.21 4.71
C GLU A 75 0.03 -3.77 4.69
N ALA A 76 -0.56 -3.99 5.87
CA ALA A 76 -1.93 -4.41 6.01
C ALA A 76 -2.91 -3.35 5.48
N THR A 77 -2.66 -2.06 5.77
CA THR A 77 -3.48 -0.94 5.28
C THR A 77 -3.48 -0.88 3.76
N VAL A 78 -2.32 -1.02 3.13
CA VAL A 78 -2.22 -1.08 1.66
C VAL A 78 -3.03 -2.26 1.13
N THR A 79 -2.89 -3.43 1.75
CA THR A 79 -3.51 -4.69 1.27
C THR A 79 -5.03 -4.74 1.44
N CYS A 80 -5.52 -4.35 2.63
CA CYS A 80 -6.92 -4.43 3.02
C CYS A 80 -7.73 -3.20 2.62
N GLY A 81 -7.05 -2.09 2.30
CA GLY A 81 -7.66 -0.79 2.12
C GLY A 81 -7.94 -0.07 3.44
N SER A 82 -8.30 1.20 3.32
CA SER A 82 -8.68 2.07 4.42
C SER A 82 -9.70 3.09 3.93
N PHE A 83 -10.61 3.53 4.80
CA PHE A 83 -11.44 4.70 4.49
C PHE A 83 -10.65 6.01 4.62
N ASN A 84 -9.59 6.01 5.43
CA ASN A 84 -8.68 7.13 5.61
C ASN A 84 -7.25 6.57 5.76
N GLU A 85 -6.37 6.90 4.81
CA GLU A 85 -4.99 6.39 4.78
C GLU A 85 -4.17 6.79 6.02
N ILE A 86 -4.49 7.93 6.65
CA ILE A 86 -3.84 8.40 7.88
C ILE A 86 -4.23 7.51 9.06
N VAL A 87 -5.49 7.09 9.12
CA VAL A 87 -6.00 6.21 10.17
C VAL A 87 -5.55 4.77 9.90
N GLY A 88 -5.55 4.36 8.64
CA GLY A 88 -5.29 3.00 8.17
C GLY A 88 -6.50 2.07 8.31
N CYS A 89 -6.25 0.76 8.32
CA CYS A 89 -7.31 -0.25 8.32
C CYS A 89 -7.94 -0.51 9.70
N CYS A 90 -7.23 -0.29 10.81
CA CYS A 90 -7.78 -0.42 12.17
C CYS A 90 -6.82 0.21 13.20
N TYR A 91 -7.00 1.51 13.47
CA TYR A 91 -6.07 2.27 14.33
C TYR A 91 -6.02 1.77 15.77
N GLY A 92 -7.17 1.43 16.35
CA GLY A 92 -7.22 0.87 17.71
C GLY A 92 -6.42 -0.43 17.87
N TYR A 93 -6.41 -1.29 16.84
CA TYR A 93 -5.61 -2.51 16.83
C TYR A 93 -4.11 -2.19 16.78
N GLN A 94 -3.69 -1.24 15.92
CA GLN A 94 -2.30 -0.78 15.88
C GLN A 94 -1.83 -0.29 17.26
N MET A 95 -2.61 0.58 17.91
CA MET A 95 -2.26 1.15 19.21
C MET A 95 -2.23 0.09 20.32
N CYS A 96 -3.10 -0.90 20.26
CA CYS A 96 -3.06 -2.04 21.16
C CYS A 96 -1.79 -2.87 20.95
N MET A 97 -1.46 -3.22 19.70
CA MET A 97 -0.26 -3.99 19.37
C MET A 97 1.02 -3.28 19.79
N ILE A 98 1.13 -1.96 19.58
CA ILE A 98 2.28 -1.16 20.04
C ILE A 98 2.48 -1.25 21.56
N ARG A 99 1.39 -1.35 22.34
CA ARG A 99 1.46 -1.44 23.80
C ARG A 99 1.78 -2.86 24.29
N VAL A 100 1.17 -3.87 23.67
CA VAL A 100 1.14 -5.25 24.19
C VAL A 100 2.24 -6.13 23.58
N VAL A 101 2.62 -5.91 22.32
CA VAL A 101 3.64 -6.73 21.65
C VAL A 101 4.97 -6.59 22.37
N LYS A 102 5.54 -7.75 22.73
CA LYS A 102 6.91 -7.92 23.20
C LYS A 102 7.58 -8.98 22.32
N PRO A 103 8.92 -9.02 22.29
CA PRO A 103 9.64 -10.06 21.57
C PRO A 103 9.13 -11.46 21.94
N ASN A 104 8.78 -12.27 20.95
CA ASN A 104 8.24 -13.63 21.09
C ASN A 104 6.87 -13.76 21.78
N SER A 105 6.11 -12.67 21.95
CA SER A 105 4.75 -12.71 22.55
C SER A 105 3.61 -12.45 21.57
N LEU A 106 3.88 -12.55 20.26
CA LEU A 106 2.97 -12.15 19.19
C LEU A 106 1.57 -12.76 19.31
N SER A 107 1.46 -14.07 19.49
CA SER A 107 0.15 -14.75 19.54
C SER A 107 -0.72 -14.23 20.68
N GLY A 108 -0.15 -14.08 21.88
CA GLY A 108 -0.88 -13.52 23.03
C GLY A 108 -1.27 -12.05 22.82
N ALA A 109 -0.40 -11.26 22.20
CA ALA A 109 -0.68 -9.86 21.89
C ALA A 109 -1.80 -9.73 20.83
N HIS A 110 -1.76 -10.55 19.77
CA HIS A 110 -2.79 -10.58 18.73
C HIS A 110 -4.15 -10.97 19.31
N GLU A 111 -4.21 -12.04 20.10
CA GLU A 111 -5.46 -12.49 20.74
C GLU A 111 -6.05 -11.42 21.67
N ALA A 112 -5.20 -10.70 22.42
CA ALA A 112 -5.63 -9.61 23.27
C ALA A 112 -6.14 -8.39 22.49
N CYS A 113 -5.56 -8.12 21.31
CA CYS A 113 -5.82 -6.91 20.55
C CYS A 113 -6.88 -7.07 19.45
N LYS A 114 -7.09 -8.25 18.87
CA LYS A 114 -7.94 -8.44 17.68
C LYS A 114 -9.39 -7.97 17.86
N THR A 115 -9.90 -7.99 19.10
CA THR A 115 -11.27 -7.59 19.43
C THR A 115 -11.41 -6.11 19.75
N VAL A 116 -10.32 -5.35 19.91
CA VAL A 116 -10.36 -3.93 20.26
C VAL A 116 -11.16 -3.12 19.23
N SER A 117 -11.83 -2.06 19.66
CA SER A 117 -12.48 -1.14 18.73
C SER A 117 -11.43 -0.42 17.89
N CYS A 118 -11.63 -0.36 16.57
CA CYS A 118 -10.71 0.34 15.67
C CYS A 118 -10.77 1.87 15.83
N GLY A 119 -11.82 2.39 16.47
CA GLY A 119 -12.23 3.80 16.37
C GLY A 119 -12.94 4.08 15.04
N ASN A 120 -13.19 5.36 14.77
CA ASN A 120 -13.68 5.84 13.46
C ASN A 120 -12.65 5.44 12.37
N PRO A 121 -13.03 4.81 11.24
CA PRO A 121 -14.34 4.76 10.55
C PRO A 121 -15.28 3.62 10.95
N CYS A 122 -14.92 2.86 11.98
CA CYS A 122 -15.58 1.61 12.35
C CYS A 122 -16.46 1.71 13.61
N ALA A 123 -16.77 2.93 14.05
CA ALA A 123 -17.54 3.22 15.25
C ALA A 123 -18.92 3.78 14.90
#